data_AF-A0A931R7W0-F1
#
_entry.id   AF-A0A931R7W0-F1
#
_cell.length_a   1.000
_cell.length_b   1.000
_cell.length_c   1.000
_cell.angle_alpha   90.00
_cell.angle_beta   90.00
_cell.angle_gamma   90.00
#
_symmetry.space_group_name_H-M   'P 1'
#
loop_
_entity.id
_entity.type
_entity.pdbx_description
1 polymer ?
#
loop_
_entity_poly.entity_id
_entity_poly.type
_entity_poly.pdbx_seq_one_letter_code
_entity_poly.pdbx_strand_id
1 'polypeptide(L)'
;MLGLLTLSFALASQSPDFSVLQDIQRSHIEANVPPSAEFNRILQRDLDSYVTKMRGKTARVEYEMLRDGPTQSGIAYPKFYVWVRVFEGASVVDQGAVRLAAIERREFQVTDFLSERAIRTDPKAIYRVFPTPVCERINSKLGIAK
;
A
#
# COMPACT_ATOMS: atom_id res chain seq x y z
N MET A 1 30.46 -47.27 -41.42
CA MET A 1 29.82 -46.01 -40.99
C MET A 1 28.33 -46.14 -41.21
N LEU A 2 27.53 -46.32 -40.15
CA LEU A 2 26.08 -46.23 -40.20
C LEU A 2 25.64 -45.42 -38.97
N GLY A 3 25.11 -44.22 -39.20
CA GLY A 3 24.73 -43.27 -38.16
C GLY A 3 23.33 -43.57 -37.63
N LEU A 4 23.20 -43.65 -36.30
CA LEU A 4 21.92 -43.76 -35.60
C LEU A 4 21.49 -42.34 -35.17
N LEU A 5 20.43 -41.82 -35.78
CA LEU A 5 19.81 -40.55 -35.39
C LEU A 5 18.90 -40.77 -34.19
N THR A 6 19.29 -40.26 -33.02
CA THR A 6 18.44 -40.19 -31.82
C THR A 6 17.53 -38.97 -31.91
N LEU A 7 16.22 -39.19 -32.08
CA LEU A 7 15.22 -38.13 -32.00
C LEU A 7 14.78 -37.98 -30.53
N SER A 8 15.39 -37.03 -29.82
CA SER A 8 14.95 -36.66 -28.47
C SER A 8 13.87 -35.59 -28.56
N PHE A 9 12.61 -35.97 -28.31
CA PHE A 9 11.54 -35.01 -28.09
C PHE A 9 11.62 -34.47 -26.65
N ALA A 10 12.17 -33.26 -26.49
CA ALA A 10 12.02 -32.49 -25.27
C ALA A 10 10.60 -31.91 -25.22
N LEU A 11 9.74 -32.44 -24.35
CA LEU A 11 8.47 -31.80 -23.99
C LEU A 11 8.79 -30.54 -23.18
N ALA A 12 8.69 -29.38 -23.82
CA ALA A 12 8.74 -28.09 -23.13
C ALA A 12 7.45 -27.92 -22.31
N SER A 13 7.54 -28.09 -20.99
CA SER A 13 6.49 -27.68 -20.06
C SER A 13 6.46 -26.15 -19.98
N GLN A 14 5.57 -25.50 -20.72
CA GLN A 14 5.29 -24.07 -20.52
C GLN A 14 4.34 -23.92 -19.34
N SER A 15 4.80 -23.30 -18.25
CA SER A 15 4.05 -23.07 -17.01
C SER A 15 2.99 -21.95 -17.21
N PRO A 16 1.68 -22.23 -17.25
CA PRO A 16 0.65 -21.23 -17.56
C PRO A 16 0.26 -20.33 -16.38
N ASP A 17 0.67 -20.66 -15.15
CA ASP A 17 0.03 -20.12 -13.94
C ASP A 17 0.44 -18.69 -13.57
N PHE A 18 1.62 -18.24 -13.99
CA PHE A 18 2.15 -16.95 -13.56
C PHE A 18 1.51 -15.77 -14.29
N SER A 19 1.17 -15.91 -15.57
CA SER A 19 0.60 -14.80 -16.36
C SER A 19 -0.84 -14.49 -15.93
N VAL A 20 -1.64 -15.52 -15.66
CA VAL A 20 -3.04 -15.37 -15.25
C VAL A 20 -3.15 -14.60 -13.92
N LEU A 21 -2.29 -14.92 -12.95
CA LEU A 21 -2.27 -14.21 -11.67
C LEU A 21 -1.88 -12.74 -11.83
N GLN A 22 -0.91 -12.42 -12.69
CA GLN A 22 -0.53 -11.04 -12.97
C GLN A 22 -1.67 -10.26 -13.64
N ASP A 23 -2.36 -10.88 -14.59
CA ASP A 23 -3.47 -10.25 -15.29
C ASP A 23 -4.64 -9.95 -14.34
N ILE A 24 -4.95 -10.89 -13.43
CA ILE A 24 -5.95 -10.67 -12.36
C ILE A 24 -5.52 -9.49 -11.49
N GLN A 25 -4.27 -9.48 -10.99
CA GLN A 25 -3.79 -8.39 -10.14
C GLN A 25 -3.85 -7.03 -10.83
N ARG A 26 -3.46 -6.97 -12.10
CA ARG A 26 -3.53 -5.74 -12.91
C ARG A 26 -4.98 -5.28 -13.05
N SER A 27 -5.91 -6.19 -13.36
CA SER A 27 -7.33 -5.87 -13.46
C SER A 27 -7.89 -5.30 -12.15
N HIS A 28 -7.53 -5.86 -10.99
CA HIS A 28 -7.94 -5.33 -9.68
C HIS A 28 -7.40 -3.92 -9.44
N ILE A 29 -6.15 -3.64 -9.81
CA ILE A 29 -5.58 -2.29 -9.72
C ILE A 29 -6.34 -1.34 -10.64
N GLU A 30 -6.48 -1.69 -11.91
CA GLU A 30 -7.16 -0.86 -12.90
C GLU A 30 -8.61 -0.57 -12.50
N ALA A 31 -9.34 -1.56 -11.98
CA ALA A 31 -10.74 -1.40 -11.60
C ALA A 31 -10.95 -0.54 -10.34
N ASN A 32 -9.94 -0.40 -9.48
CA ASN A 32 -10.12 0.21 -8.15
C ASN A 32 -9.27 1.44 -7.88
N VAL A 33 -8.10 1.58 -8.51
CA VAL A 33 -7.23 2.73 -8.31
C VAL A 33 -7.72 3.88 -9.19
N PRO A 34 -7.97 5.08 -8.62
CA PRO A 34 -8.35 6.25 -9.41
C PRO A 34 -7.30 6.60 -10.48
N PRO A 35 -7.71 7.23 -11.59
CA PRO A 35 -6.78 7.77 -12.57
C PRO A 35 -5.75 8.71 -11.92
N SER A 36 -4.53 8.76 -12.46
CA SER A 36 -3.43 9.56 -11.88
C SER A 36 -3.76 11.04 -11.69
N ALA A 37 -4.56 11.62 -12.60
CA ALA A 37 -5.02 13.01 -12.50
C ALA A 37 -5.92 13.29 -11.28
N GLU A 38 -6.57 12.26 -10.74
CA GLU A 38 -7.49 12.37 -9.61
C GLU A 38 -6.94 11.77 -8.32
N PHE A 39 -5.92 10.91 -8.41
CA PHE A 39 -5.36 10.14 -7.31
C PHE A 39 -5.09 11.00 -6.07
N ASN A 40 -4.28 12.05 -6.21
CA ASN A 40 -3.87 12.88 -5.08
C ASN A 40 -5.06 13.64 -4.47
N ARG A 41 -6.00 14.10 -5.30
CA ARG A 41 -7.18 14.84 -4.87
C ARG A 41 -8.10 13.95 -4.01
N ILE A 42 -8.34 12.71 -4.46
CA ILE A 42 -9.21 11.76 -3.76
C ILE A 42 -8.53 11.27 -2.48
N LEU A 43 -7.24 10.90 -2.55
CA LEU A 43 -6.47 10.46 -1.39
C LEU A 43 -6.43 11.54 -0.29
N GLN A 44 -6.16 12.79 -0.67
CA GLN A 44 -6.17 13.92 0.26
C GLN A 44 -7.54 14.10 0.92
N ARG A 45 -8.62 14.14 0.11
CA ARG A 45 -10.00 14.27 0.59
C ARG A 45 -10.31 13.20 1.66
N ASP A 46 -9.95 11.96 1.39
CA ASP A 46 -10.33 10.83 2.26
C ASP A 46 -9.49 10.78 3.54
N LEU A 47 -8.21 11.14 3.46
CA LEU A 47 -7.36 11.30 4.64
C LEU A 47 -7.87 12.44 5.55
N ASP A 48 -8.17 13.61 4.98
CA ASP A 48 -8.72 14.76 5.72
C ASP A 48 -10.06 14.42 6.38
N SER A 49 -10.95 13.74 5.63
CA SER A 49 -12.24 13.26 6.12
C SER A 49 -12.08 12.28 7.28
N TYR A 50 -11.19 11.30 7.14
CA TYR A 50 -10.91 10.31 8.19
C TYR A 50 -10.41 10.96 9.47
N VAL A 51 -9.41 11.85 9.39
CA VAL A 51 -8.86 12.48 10.61
C VAL A 51 -9.82 13.46 11.24
N THR A 52 -10.61 14.19 10.44
CA THR A 52 -11.64 15.10 10.96
C THR A 52 -12.70 14.33 11.74
N LYS A 53 -13.18 13.21 11.17
CA LYS A 53 -14.15 12.33 11.84
C LYS A 53 -13.59 11.70 13.11
N MET A 54 -12.36 11.18 13.06
CA MET A 54 -11.69 10.55 14.19
C MET A 54 -11.51 11.52 15.38
N ARG A 55 -11.22 12.80 15.11
CA ARG A 55 -10.94 13.79 16.15
C ARG A 55 -12.15 14.60 16.60
N GLY A 56 -13.26 14.54 15.86
CA GLY A 56 -14.47 15.33 16.14
C GLY A 56 -14.30 16.84 15.91
N LYS A 57 -13.27 17.24 15.16
CA LYS A 57 -12.95 18.63 14.81
C LYS A 57 -12.21 18.69 13.48
N THR A 58 -12.30 19.82 12.80
CA THR A 58 -11.62 20.04 11.52
C THR A 58 -10.12 19.85 11.66
N ALA A 59 -9.58 18.91 10.89
CA ALA A 59 -8.16 18.65 10.81
C ALA A 59 -7.75 18.45 9.34
N ARG A 60 -6.51 18.80 9.01
CA ARG A 60 -5.93 18.51 7.70
C ARG A 60 -4.77 17.53 7.83
N VAL A 61 -4.46 16.85 6.74
CA VAL A 61 -3.36 15.91 6.60
C VAL A 61 -2.36 16.44 5.58
N GLU A 62 -1.08 16.30 5.88
CA GLU A 62 -0.04 16.18 4.86
C GLU A 62 0.42 14.74 4.83
N TYR A 63 0.70 14.19 3.64
CA TYR A 63 1.12 12.80 3.51
C TYR A 63 2.34 12.62 2.62
N GLU A 64 3.10 11.56 2.91
CA GLU A 64 4.21 11.05 2.11
C GLU A 64 3.93 9.57 1.79
N MET A 65 4.10 9.16 0.54
CA MET A 65 4.00 7.74 0.16
C MET A 65 5.13 6.94 0.83
N LEU A 66 4.79 5.85 1.53
CA LEU A 66 5.76 4.93 2.12
C LEU A 66 6.25 3.85 1.14
N ARG A 67 5.58 3.75 -0.02
CA ARG A 67 5.91 2.85 -1.12
C ARG A 67 5.39 3.42 -2.43
N ASP A 68 6.12 3.16 -3.51
CA ASP A 68 5.68 3.48 -4.86
C ASP A 68 4.57 2.51 -5.31
N GLY A 69 3.37 3.07 -5.49
CA GLY A 69 2.24 2.35 -6.04
C GLY A 69 1.55 1.36 -5.09
N PRO A 70 0.50 0.67 -5.58
CA PRO A 70 -0.28 -0.25 -4.79
C PRO A 70 0.48 -1.54 -4.50
N THR A 71 0.15 -2.17 -3.38
CA THR A 71 0.39 -3.61 -3.16
C THR A 71 -0.89 -4.37 -3.42
N GLN A 72 -0.81 -5.33 -4.33
CA GLN A 72 -1.91 -6.24 -4.65
C GLN A 72 -1.60 -7.64 -4.09
N SER A 73 -2.56 -8.22 -3.36
CA SER A 73 -2.43 -9.57 -2.80
C SER A 73 -3.73 -10.32 -3.04
N GLY A 74 -3.69 -11.29 -3.97
CA GLY A 74 -4.88 -12.01 -4.42
C GLY A 74 -5.93 -11.06 -5.00
N ILE A 75 -7.19 -11.26 -4.59
CA ILE A 75 -8.37 -10.52 -5.05
C ILE A 75 -8.79 -9.36 -4.13
N ALA A 76 -8.01 -9.07 -3.08
CA ALA A 76 -8.32 -7.97 -2.17
C ALA A 76 -8.16 -6.61 -2.86
N TYR A 77 -8.73 -5.54 -2.28
CA TYR A 77 -8.51 -4.19 -2.81
C TYR A 77 -7.01 -3.80 -2.82
N PRO A 78 -6.55 -3.03 -3.84
CA PRO A 78 -5.20 -2.51 -3.90
C PRO A 78 -4.87 -1.66 -2.67
N LYS A 79 -3.70 -1.91 -2.06
CA LYS A 79 -3.30 -1.26 -0.80
C LYS A 79 -2.25 -0.21 -1.02
N PHE A 80 -2.42 0.95 -0.39
CA PHE A 80 -1.44 2.02 -0.35
C PHE A 80 -1.01 2.29 1.08
N TYR A 81 0.19 2.86 1.22
CA TYR A 81 0.79 3.11 2.53
C TYR A 81 1.34 4.52 2.54
N VAL A 82 0.97 5.30 3.54
CA VAL A 82 1.43 6.69 3.68
C VAL A 82 1.87 6.97 5.11
N TRP A 83 2.81 7.89 5.25
CA TRP A 83 3.05 8.58 6.50
C TRP A 83 2.24 9.86 6.50
N VAL A 84 1.47 10.12 7.55
CA VAL A 84 0.67 11.33 7.69
C VAL A 84 1.19 12.22 8.80
N ARG A 85 1.08 13.52 8.60
CA ARG A 85 1.13 14.54 9.65
C ARG A 85 -0.25 15.18 9.74
N VAL A 86 -0.84 15.15 10.93
CA VAL A 86 -2.18 15.67 11.21
C VAL A 86 -2.06 17.04 11.84
N PHE A 87 -2.75 18.02 11.26
CA PHE A 87 -2.73 19.40 11.70
C PHE A 87 -4.11 19.83 12.19
N GLU A 88 -4.11 20.55 13.32
CA GLU A 88 -5.24 21.34 13.78
C GLU A 88 -4.81 22.82 13.73
N GLY A 89 -5.32 23.55 12.74
CA GLY A 89 -4.78 24.86 12.40
C GLY A 89 -3.33 24.77 11.92
N ALA A 90 -2.42 25.52 12.55
CA ALA A 90 -1.00 25.54 12.21
C ALA A 90 -0.17 24.48 12.97
N SER A 91 -0.76 23.81 13.96
CA SER A 91 -0.05 22.90 14.86
C SER A 91 -0.18 21.46 14.40
N VAL A 92 0.93 20.73 14.34
CA VAL A 92 0.91 19.27 14.22
C VAL A 92 0.47 18.68 15.56
N VAL A 93 -0.60 17.91 15.53
CA VAL A 93 -1.18 17.27 16.74
C VAL A 93 -0.99 15.77 16.77
N ASP A 94 -0.65 15.16 15.63
CA ASP A 94 -0.37 13.73 15.51
C ASP A 94 0.40 13.44 14.23
N GLN A 95 1.05 12.29 14.16
CA GLN A 95 1.61 11.76 12.93
C GLN A 95 1.72 10.23 13.02
N GLY A 96 1.77 9.55 11.89
CA GLY A 96 1.80 8.08 11.91
C GLY A 96 1.74 7.43 10.54
N ALA A 97 1.77 6.10 10.54
CA ALA A 97 1.65 5.28 9.33
C ALA A 97 0.19 4.87 9.11
N VAL A 98 -0.24 4.90 7.85
CA VAL A 98 -1.61 4.61 7.42
C VAL A 98 -1.61 3.55 6.34
N ARG A 99 -2.50 2.56 6.45
CA ARG A 99 -2.82 1.62 5.38
C ARG A 99 -4.16 1.97 4.76
N LEU A 100 -4.17 2.17 3.45
CA LEU A 100 -5.37 2.52 2.69
C LEU A 100 -5.73 1.40 1.71
N ALA A 101 -7.02 1.23 1.44
CA ALA A 101 -7.54 0.43 0.34
C ALA A 101 -8.15 1.36 -0.71
N ALA A 102 -7.74 1.22 -1.98
CA ALA A 102 -8.41 1.90 -3.09
C ALA A 102 -9.65 1.11 -3.49
N ILE A 103 -10.81 1.76 -3.56
CA ILE A 103 -12.11 1.11 -3.81
C ILE A 103 -12.79 1.78 -4.99
N GLU A 104 -13.04 1.00 -6.04
CA GLU A 104 -13.88 1.36 -7.20
C GLU A 104 -13.54 2.69 -7.89
N ARG A 105 -12.29 3.16 -7.76
CA ARG A 105 -11.82 4.47 -8.25
C ARG A 105 -12.48 5.68 -7.56
N ARG A 106 -13.19 5.47 -6.46
CA ARG A 106 -14.02 6.50 -5.80
C ARG A 106 -13.45 6.99 -4.49
N GLU A 107 -12.79 6.10 -3.75
CA GLU A 107 -12.27 6.42 -2.43
C GLU A 107 -11.01 5.63 -2.08
N PHE A 108 -10.26 6.19 -1.13
CA PHE A 108 -9.25 5.50 -0.35
C PHE A 108 -9.76 5.31 1.08
N GLN A 109 -10.16 4.10 1.41
CA GLN A 109 -10.58 3.76 2.75
C GLN A 109 -9.37 3.56 3.66
N VAL A 110 -9.29 4.29 4.78
CA VAL A 110 -8.31 4.03 5.83
C VAL A 110 -8.70 2.74 6.55
N THR A 111 -7.84 1.73 6.43
CA THR A 111 -8.02 0.43 7.09
C THR A 111 -7.29 0.35 8.43
N ASP A 112 -6.14 1.04 8.54
CA ASP A 112 -5.34 1.07 9.76
C ASP A 112 -4.63 2.40 9.89
N PHE A 113 -4.54 2.90 11.12
CA PHE A 113 -3.74 4.06 11.52
C PHE A 113 -2.93 3.69 12.76
N LEU A 114 -1.60 3.71 12.65
CA LEU A 114 -0.69 3.58 13.79
C LEU A 114 0.02 4.92 13.99
N SER A 115 -0.28 5.61 15.10
CA SER A 115 0.41 6.84 15.46
C SER A 115 1.89 6.57 15.77
N GLU A 116 2.75 7.56 15.53
CA GLU A 116 4.16 7.50 15.91
C GLU A 116 4.31 7.12 17.37
N ARG A 117 3.49 7.70 18.26
CA ARG A 117 3.52 7.36 19.69
C ARG A 117 3.28 5.87 19.90
N ALA A 118 2.26 5.29 19.25
CA ALA A 118 1.98 3.87 19.35
C ALA A 118 3.12 3.01 18.78
N ILE A 119 3.70 3.41 17.64
CA ILE A 119 4.83 2.71 17.02
C ILE A 119 6.07 2.76 17.91
N ARG A 120 6.36 3.90 18.55
CA ARG A 120 7.51 4.00 19.47
C ARG A 120 7.31 3.16 20.73
N THR A 121 6.08 3.03 21.22
CA THR A 121 5.76 2.18 22.38
C THR A 121 5.85 0.69 22.06
N ASP A 122 5.35 0.26 20.89
CA ASP A 122 5.45 -1.12 20.41
C ASP A 122 5.95 -1.14 18.95
N PRO A 123 7.27 -1.09 18.70
CA PRO A 123 7.82 -1.08 17.35
C PRO A 123 7.46 -2.32 16.54
N LYS A 124 7.13 -3.44 17.19
CA LYS A 124 6.75 -4.67 16.49
C LYS A 124 5.32 -4.60 15.92
N ALA A 125 4.50 -3.64 16.37
CA ALA A 125 3.12 -3.48 15.89
C ALA A 125 3.03 -3.25 14.38
N ILE A 126 4.00 -2.54 13.79
CA ILE A 126 3.99 -2.24 12.35
C ILE A 126 4.04 -3.49 11.49
N TYR A 127 4.72 -4.56 11.94
CA TYR A 127 4.86 -5.81 11.20
C TYR A 127 3.57 -6.64 11.15
N ARG A 128 2.57 -6.31 11.99
CA ARG A 128 1.23 -6.93 11.92
C ARG A 128 0.34 -6.29 10.85
N VAL A 129 0.66 -5.07 10.44
CA VAL A 129 -0.20 -4.25 9.58
C VAL A 129 0.41 -4.05 8.19
N PHE A 130 1.73 -3.80 8.15
CA PHE A 130 2.43 -3.35 6.97
C PHE A 130 3.38 -4.45 6.43
N PRO A 131 3.58 -4.49 5.11
CA PRO A 131 4.58 -5.39 4.52
C PRO A 131 6.00 -4.94 4.91
N THR A 132 6.95 -5.88 4.97
CA THR A 132 8.32 -5.65 5.45
C THR A 132 9.00 -4.40 4.87
N PRO A 133 8.97 -4.13 3.55
CA PRO A 133 9.62 -2.94 3.01
C PRO A 133 9.03 -1.61 3.52
N VAL A 134 7.72 -1.60 3.82
CA VAL A 134 7.06 -0.42 4.40
C VAL A 134 7.47 -0.27 5.88
N CYS A 135 7.58 -1.36 6.62
CA CYS A 135 8.10 -1.33 8.00
C CYS A 135 9.51 -0.74 8.05
N GLU A 136 10.39 -1.12 7.11
CA GLU A 136 11.74 -0.57 7.03
C GLU A 136 11.74 0.94 6.77
N ARG A 137 10.85 1.43 5.89
CA ARG A 137 10.67 2.86 5.63
C ARG A 137 10.16 3.59 6.87
N ILE A 138 9.21 3.02 7.60
CA ILE A 138 8.68 3.56 8.86
C ILE A 138 9.81 3.65 9.92
N ASN A 139 10.56 2.57 10.14
CA ASN A 139 11.66 2.55 11.11
C ASN A 139 12.73 3.58 10.76
N SER A 140 13.09 3.69 9.47
CA SER A 140 14.04 4.69 8.98
C SER A 140 13.56 6.11 9.28
N LYS A 141 12.26 6.39 9.08
CA LYS A 141 11.66 7.70 9.37
C LYS A 141 11.67 8.05 10.85
N LEU A 142 11.59 7.03 11.73
CA LEU A 142 11.56 7.20 13.17
C LEU A 142 12.93 7.13 13.85
N GLY A 143 13.99 6.80 13.10
CA GLY A 143 15.34 6.59 13.63
C GLY A 143 15.45 5.35 14.53
N ILE A 144 14.57 4.36 14.35
CA ILE A 144 14.58 3.11 15.11
C ILE A 144 15.56 2.14 14.41
N ALA A 145 16.66 1.79 15.09
CA ALA A 145 17.63 0.83 14.57
C ALA A 145 17.00 -0.57 14.41
N LYS A 146 17.50 -1.36 13.44
CA LYS A 146 17.09 -2.75 13.21
C LYS A 146 17.44 -3.65 14.38
#